data_AF-A0A928KND7-F1
#
_entry.id   AF-A0A928KND7-F1
#
_cell.length_a   1.000
_cell.length_b   1.000
_cell.length_c   1.000
_cell.angle_alpha   90.00
_cell.angle_beta   90.00
_cell.angle_gamma   90.00
#
_symmetry.space_group_name_H-M   'P 1'
#
loop_
_entity.id
_entity.type
_entity.pdbx_description
1 polymer ?
#
loop_
_entity_poly.entity_id
_entity_poly.type
_entity_poly.pdbx_seq_one_letter_code
_entity_poly.pdbx_strand_id
1 'polypeptide(L)'
;MQKQLSKKEKEFSAYYLELGNGREAAARAGYLMPKKAAGRLLERSEIKKYIHSLLSKHEDVADARTGFRRLAFGSVADAVRLLDGERENLDGLDLFMVSDIKIPKGGGMEIKFFDRQKALESLAELEKAGSDDTALPFYSALRKSAAALEITGEDGDSDEA
;
A
#
# COMPACT_ATOMS: atom_id res chain seq x y z
N MET A 1 13.43 -5.27 28.52
CA MET A 1 14.38 -5.28 27.38
C MET A 1 13.58 -5.47 26.10
N GLN A 2 13.55 -4.47 25.19
CA GLN A 2 12.96 -4.68 23.86
C GLN A 2 13.92 -5.57 23.05
N LYS A 3 13.45 -6.76 22.65
CA LYS A 3 14.25 -7.67 21.83
C LYS A 3 14.35 -7.07 20.42
N GLN A 4 15.57 -6.80 19.97
CA GLN A 4 15.81 -6.20 18.66
C GLN A 4 15.40 -7.16 17.54
N LEU A 5 14.69 -6.66 16.52
CA LEU A 5 14.25 -7.48 15.38
C LEU A 5 15.45 -7.95 14.56
N SER A 6 15.44 -9.22 14.15
CA SER A 6 16.42 -9.78 13.23
C SER A 6 16.26 -9.22 11.81
N LYS A 7 17.30 -9.34 10.97
CA LYS A 7 17.25 -8.95 9.55
C LYS A 7 16.07 -9.61 8.82
N LYS A 8 15.85 -10.90 9.07
CA LYS A 8 14.78 -11.70 8.47
C LYS A 8 13.37 -11.27 8.90
N GLU A 9 13.23 -10.79 10.13
CA GLU A 9 11.98 -10.23 10.65
C GLU A 9 11.70 -8.85 10.04
N LYS A 10 12.73 -8.04 9.82
CA LYS A 10 12.60 -6.76 9.13
C LYS A 10 12.21 -6.93 7.67
N GLU A 11 12.85 -7.87 6.96
CA GLU A 11 12.49 -8.24 5.58
C GLU A 11 11.05 -8.76 5.51
N PHE A 12 10.64 -9.63 6.44
CA PHE A 12 9.24 -10.05 6.56
C PHE A 12 8.29 -8.86 6.72
N SER A 13 8.57 -7.93 7.64
CA SER A 13 7.73 -6.76 7.85
C SER A 13 7.64 -5.87 6.61
N ALA A 14 8.75 -5.69 5.88
CA ALA A 14 8.76 -4.92 4.62
C ALA A 14 7.91 -5.59 3.53
N TYR A 15 8.11 -6.88 3.28
CA TYR A 15 7.29 -7.63 2.32
C TYR A 15 5.83 -7.71 2.74
N TYR A 16 5.54 -7.75 4.04
CA TYR A 16 4.17 -7.79 4.54
C TYR A 16 3.41 -6.51 4.22
N LEU A 17 4.07 -5.35 4.33
CA LEU A 17 3.49 -4.07 3.95
C LEU A 17 3.27 -3.97 2.43
N GLU A 18 4.23 -4.44 1.63
CA GLU A 18 4.15 -4.40 0.18
C GLU A 18 3.05 -5.33 -0.37
N LEU A 19 2.91 -6.52 0.20
CA LEU A 19 2.08 -7.60 -0.36
C LEU A 19 0.74 -7.73 0.34
N GLY A 20 0.60 -7.23 1.57
CA GLY A 20 -0.59 -7.43 2.40
C GLY A 20 -0.90 -8.91 2.69
N ASN A 21 0.11 -9.79 2.58
CA ASN A 21 -0.03 -11.23 2.74
C ASN A 21 1.09 -11.79 3.63
N GLY A 22 0.72 -12.30 4.80
CA GLY A 22 1.67 -12.82 5.79
C GLY A 22 2.44 -14.03 5.27
N ARG A 23 1.76 -14.95 4.59
CA ARG A 23 2.40 -16.15 4.05
C ARG A 23 3.43 -15.78 2.99
N GLU A 24 3.06 -14.93 2.04
CA GLU A 24 3.94 -14.54 0.94
C GLU A 24 5.14 -13.74 1.46
N ALA A 25 4.89 -12.80 2.38
CA ALA A 25 5.95 -12.05 3.04
C ALA A 25 6.95 -12.95 3.77
N ALA A 26 6.45 -13.98 4.46
CA ALA A 26 7.31 -14.96 5.13
C ALA A 26 8.07 -15.83 4.12
N ALA A 27 7.48 -16.18 2.98
CA ALA A 27 8.16 -16.94 1.94
C ALA A 27 9.31 -16.12 1.33
N ARG A 28 9.06 -14.86 0.96
CA ARG A 28 10.07 -13.95 0.41
C ARG A 28 11.17 -13.60 1.41
N ALA A 29 10.82 -13.49 2.69
CA ALA A 29 11.79 -13.36 3.77
C ALA A 29 12.54 -14.68 4.08
N GLY A 30 12.30 -15.76 3.33
CA GLY A 30 13.06 -17.01 3.41
C GLY A 30 12.68 -17.93 4.57
N TYR A 31 11.46 -17.82 5.13
CA TYR A 31 10.99 -18.75 6.15
C TYR A 31 10.57 -20.08 5.54
N LEU A 32 11.08 -21.19 6.09
CA LEU A 32 10.84 -22.55 5.57
C LEU A 32 9.37 -22.98 5.65
N MET A 33 8.64 -22.50 6.66
CA MET A 33 7.20 -22.77 6.85
C MET A 33 6.42 -21.45 6.87
N PRO A 34 6.19 -20.81 5.71
CA PRO A 34 5.71 -19.43 5.64
C PRO A 34 4.38 -19.18 6.36
N LYS A 35 3.40 -20.08 6.22
CA LYS A 35 2.08 -19.96 6.88
C LYS A 35 2.21 -19.94 8.42
N LYS A 36 2.96 -20.90 8.97
CA LYS A 36 3.20 -21.00 10.43
C LYS A 36 4.10 -19.88 10.95
N ALA A 37 5.09 -19.48 10.16
CA ALA A 37 5.96 -18.36 10.49
C ALA A 37 5.17 -17.05 10.54
N ALA A 38 4.36 -16.76 9.52
CA ALA A 38 3.52 -15.58 9.45
C ALA A 38 2.60 -15.45 10.68
N GLY A 39 1.88 -16.50 11.06
CA GLY A 39 1.02 -16.48 12.26
C GLY A 39 1.80 -16.10 13.52
N ARG A 40 2.92 -16.77 13.78
CA ARG A 40 3.76 -16.46 14.96
C ARG A 40 4.39 -15.07 14.91
N LEU A 41 4.83 -14.62 13.73
CA LEU A 41 5.49 -13.33 13.55
C LEU A 41 4.49 -12.19 13.75
N LEU A 42 3.29 -12.31 13.18
CA LEU A 42 2.23 -11.32 13.31
C LEU A 42 1.66 -11.22 14.72
N GLU A 43 1.75 -12.28 15.55
CA GLU A 43 1.35 -12.23 16.96
C GLU A 43 2.33 -11.44 17.85
N ARG A 44 3.60 -11.32 17.44
CA ARG A 44 4.65 -10.68 18.26
C ARG A 44 4.49 -9.16 18.32
N SER A 45 4.44 -8.63 19.54
CA SER A 45 4.24 -7.20 19.80
C SER A 45 5.32 -6.31 19.16
N GLU A 46 6.56 -6.79 19.09
CA GLU A 46 7.70 -6.09 18.52
C GLU A 46 7.58 -5.99 17.00
N ILE A 47 7.09 -7.04 16.34
CA ILE A 47 6.83 -7.04 14.90
C ILE A 47 5.65 -6.13 14.57
N LYS A 48 4.55 -6.22 15.33
CA LYS A 48 3.42 -5.28 15.17
C LYS A 48 3.86 -3.83 15.33
N LYS A 49 4.67 -3.52 16.35
CA LYS A 49 5.23 -2.18 16.57
C LYS A 49 6.17 -1.75 15.44
N TYR A 50 7.00 -2.65 14.94
CA TYR A 50 7.92 -2.33 13.84
C TYR A 50 7.18 -2.10 12.52
N ILE A 51 6.21 -2.96 12.20
CA ILE A 51 5.26 -2.75 11.09
C ILE A 51 4.62 -1.38 11.29
N HIS A 52 4.03 -1.09 12.46
CA HIS A 52 3.44 0.22 12.74
C HIS A 52 4.42 1.40 12.65
N SER A 53 5.70 1.22 12.97
CA SER A 53 6.71 2.26 12.79
C SER A 53 7.11 2.47 11.33
N LEU A 54 7.02 1.42 10.50
CA LEU A 54 7.18 1.52 9.05
C LEU A 54 5.93 2.17 8.43
N LEU A 55 4.74 1.77 8.90
CA LEU A 55 3.45 2.40 8.60
C LEU A 55 3.46 3.90 8.96
N SER A 56 4.01 4.30 10.10
CA SER A 56 4.03 5.72 10.48
C SER A 56 5.10 6.53 9.75
N LYS A 57 6.10 5.86 9.15
CA LYS A 57 7.10 6.49 8.27
C LYS A 57 6.62 6.60 6.83
N HIS A 58 5.60 5.83 6.48
CA HIS A 58 4.91 5.85 5.20
C HIS A 58 3.44 6.09 5.52
N GLU A 59 2.99 7.34 5.65
CA GLU A 59 1.64 7.78 6.14
C GLU A 59 0.40 6.99 5.62
N ASP A 60 0.56 6.04 4.71
CA ASP A 60 -0.43 5.46 3.83
C ASP A 60 -0.18 3.95 3.59
N VAL A 61 -0.46 3.06 4.56
CA VAL A 61 -0.35 1.61 4.29
C VAL A 61 -1.62 0.82 4.65
N ALA A 62 -2.71 1.52 4.84
CA ALA A 62 -4.02 1.06 4.38
C ALA A 62 -4.45 1.86 3.14
N ASP A 63 -3.47 2.27 2.32
CA ASP A 63 -3.69 3.12 1.17
C ASP A 63 -4.33 2.32 0.04
N ALA A 64 -5.40 2.88 -0.53
CA ALA A 64 -6.03 2.41 -1.75
C ALA A 64 -4.99 2.13 -2.84
N ARG A 65 -3.87 2.88 -2.85
CA ARG A 65 -2.73 2.65 -3.74
C ARG A 65 -2.13 1.25 -3.60
N THR A 66 -1.95 0.72 -2.39
CA THR A 66 -1.40 -0.63 -2.19
C THR A 66 -2.36 -1.68 -2.74
N GLY A 67 -3.66 -1.52 -2.45
CA GLY A 67 -4.71 -2.39 -3.00
C GLY A 67 -4.74 -2.37 -4.53
N PHE A 68 -4.77 -1.18 -5.14
CA PHE A 68 -4.80 -1.04 -6.59
C PHE A 68 -3.50 -1.51 -7.27
N ARG A 69 -2.32 -1.35 -6.65
CA ARG A 69 -1.07 -1.93 -7.17
C ARG A 69 -1.16 -3.45 -7.22
N ARG A 70 -1.72 -4.07 -6.18
CA ARG A 70 -1.90 -5.51 -6.15
C ARG A 70 -2.92 -5.96 -7.20
N LEU A 71 -3.99 -5.19 -7.44
CA LEU A 71 -4.91 -5.43 -8.56
C LEU A 71 -4.23 -5.24 -9.94
N ALA A 72 -3.44 -4.20 -10.14
CA ALA A 72 -2.82 -3.89 -11.43
C ALA A 72 -1.71 -4.88 -11.82
N PHE A 73 -0.88 -5.28 -10.85
CA PHE A 73 0.38 -5.99 -11.09
C PHE A 73 0.45 -7.37 -10.43
N GLY A 74 -0.56 -7.75 -9.64
CA GLY A 74 -0.60 -9.02 -8.92
C GLY A 74 -0.64 -10.24 -9.86
N SER A 75 -0.01 -11.33 -9.41
CA SER A 75 -0.01 -12.62 -10.09
C SER A 75 -1.39 -13.28 -10.01
N VAL A 76 -1.73 -14.06 -11.04
CA VAL A 76 -2.92 -14.94 -11.05
C VAL A 76 -2.57 -16.42 -10.86
N ALA A 77 -1.31 -16.73 -10.56
CA ALA A 77 -0.82 -18.10 -10.50
C ALA A 77 -1.62 -18.99 -9.55
N ASP A 78 -1.96 -18.51 -8.35
CA ASP A 78 -2.73 -19.31 -7.38
C ASP A 78 -4.18 -19.55 -7.82
N ALA A 79 -4.79 -18.63 -8.57
CA ALA A 79 -6.10 -18.85 -9.19
C ALA A 79 -6.02 -19.88 -10.33
N VAL A 80 -4.95 -19.88 -11.13
CA VAL A 80 -4.71 -20.89 -12.16
C VAL A 80 -4.50 -22.28 -11.54
N ARG A 81 -3.68 -22.36 -10.48
CA ARG A 81 -3.48 -23.61 -9.72
C ARG A 81 -4.78 -24.15 -9.15
N LEU A 82 -5.64 -23.26 -8.64
CA LEU A 82 -6.98 -23.65 -8.17
C LEU A 82 -7.85 -24.22 -9.30
N LEU A 83 -7.79 -23.65 -10.50
CA LEU A 83 -8.48 -24.15 -11.69
C LEU A 83 -7.96 -25.52 -12.13
N ASP A 84 -6.66 -25.76 -12.03
CA ASP A 84 -6.01 -27.04 -12.37
C ASP A 84 -6.30 -28.15 -11.35
N GLY A 85 -7.10 -27.86 -10.32
CA GLY A 85 -7.55 -28.85 -9.35
C GLY A 85 -6.58 -29.07 -8.19
N GLU A 86 -5.55 -28.23 -8.04
CA GLU A 86 -4.69 -28.20 -6.85
C GLU A 86 -5.47 -27.61 -5.66
N ARG A 87 -6.31 -28.44 -5.04
CA ARG A 87 -7.16 -28.06 -3.90
C ARG A 87 -6.55 -28.36 -2.54
N GLU A 88 -5.30 -28.83 -2.52
CA GLU A 88 -4.56 -29.04 -1.29
C GLU A 88 -4.15 -27.68 -0.70
N ASN A 89 -4.57 -27.40 0.54
CA ASN A 89 -4.25 -26.17 1.28
C ASN A 89 -4.81 -24.87 0.65
N LEU A 90 -6.14 -24.82 0.44
CA LEU A 90 -6.89 -23.65 -0.04
C LEU A 90 -6.59 -22.36 0.74
N ASP A 91 -6.46 -22.45 2.07
CA ASP A 91 -6.12 -21.33 2.95
C ASP A 91 -4.80 -20.63 2.60
N GLY A 92 -3.95 -21.30 1.82
CA GLY A 92 -2.66 -20.77 1.42
C GLY A 92 -2.74 -19.89 0.17
N LEU A 93 -3.76 -20.06 -0.67
CA LEU A 93 -3.82 -19.45 -1.99
C LEU A 93 -4.03 -17.93 -1.89
N ASP A 94 -3.27 -17.18 -2.67
CA ASP A 94 -3.54 -15.77 -2.89
C ASP A 94 -4.59 -15.59 -3.99
N LEU A 95 -5.83 -15.33 -3.57
CA LEU A 95 -6.96 -15.05 -4.46
C LEU A 95 -7.34 -13.57 -4.48
N PHE A 96 -6.45 -12.66 -4.07
CA PHE A 96 -6.75 -11.22 -3.99
C PHE A 96 -7.26 -10.62 -5.32
N MET A 97 -6.77 -11.14 -6.44
CA MET A 97 -7.15 -10.73 -7.78
C MET A 97 -8.56 -11.18 -8.21
N VAL A 98 -9.16 -12.12 -7.47
CA VAL A 98 -10.42 -12.78 -7.84
C VAL A 98 -11.61 -11.95 -7.39
N SER A 99 -12.49 -11.64 -8.33
CA SER A 99 -13.73 -10.91 -8.09
C SER A 99 -14.93 -11.83 -7.89
N ASP A 100 -14.92 -13.02 -8.52
CA ASP A 100 -16.03 -13.97 -8.46
C ASP A 100 -15.53 -15.40 -8.76
N ILE A 101 -16.11 -16.40 -8.10
CA ILE A 101 -15.86 -17.83 -8.36
C ILE A 101 -17.21 -18.52 -8.54
N LYS A 102 -17.40 -19.24 -9.65
CA LYS A 102 -18.61 -20.01 -9.95
C LYS A 102 -18.30 -21.46 -10.22
N ILE A 103 -19.22 -22.33 -9.80
CA ILE A 103 -19.23 -23.75 -10.15
C ILE A 103 -20.55 -24.02 -10.87
N PRO A 104 -20.56 -24.04 -12.22
CA PRO A 104 -21.77 -24.26 -13.00
C PRO A 104 -22.38 -25.64 -12.76
N LYS A 105 -23.68 -25.79 -13.07
CA LYS A 105 -24.42 -27.06 -12.91
C LYS A 105 -23.83 -28.24 -13.72
N GLY A 106 -23.05 -27.96 -14.76
CA GLY A 106 -22.35 -28.96 -15.56
C GLY A 106 -21.01 -29.42 -14.99
N GLY A 107 -20.63 -28.94 -13.79
CA GLY A 107 -19.29 -29.08 -13.26
C GLY A 107 -18.34 -28.01 -13.82
N GLY A 108 -17.05 -28.12 -13.47
CA GLY A 108 -16.05 -27.10 -13.77
C GLY A 108 -16.06 -25.92 -12.79
N MET A 109 -15.06 -25.06 -12.91
CA MET A 109 -14.90 -23.84 -12.10
C MET A 109 -14.60 -22.67 -13.04
N GLU A 110 -15.28 -21.56 -12.82
CA GLU A 110 -15.03 -20.29 -13.48
C GLU A 110 -14.51 -19.28 -12.46
N ILE A 111 -13.41 -18.60 -12.77
CA ILE A 111 -12.85 -17.54 -11.94
C ILE A 111 -12.84 -16.24 -12.74
N LYS A 112 -13.39 -15.17 -12.17
CA LYS A 112 -13.28 -13.81 -12.70
C LYS A 112 -12.26 -13.02 -11.92
N PHE A 113 -11.50 -12.18 -12.62
CA PHE A 113 -10.55 -11.26 -12.01
C PHE A 113 -11.10 -9.84 -11.98
N PHE A 114 -10.55 -9.01 -11.10
CA PHE A 114 -10.74 -7.55 -11.20
C PHE A 114 -10.06 -7.00 -12.46
N ASP A 115 -10.56 -5.85 -12.93
CA ASP A 115 -10.04 -5.16 -14.11
C ASP A 115 -8.71 -4.45 -13.77
N ARG A 116 -7.64 -4.87 -14.46
CA ARG A 116 -6.29 -4.30 -14.28
C ARG A 116 -6.16 -2.88 -14.83
N GLN A 117 -6.86 -2.54 -15.92
CA GLN A 117 -6.82 -1.20 -16.48
C GLN A 117 -7.48 -0.22 -15.51
N LYS A 118 -8.63 -0.60 -14.96
CA LYS A 118 -9.31 0.21 -13.94
C LYS A 118 -8.43 0.43 -12.69
N ALA A 119 -7.69 -0.59 -12.27
CA ALA A 119 -6.74 -0.44 -11.17
C ALA A 119 -5.60 0.53 -11.48
N LEU A 120 -5.06 0.51 -12.71
CA LEU A 120 -4.05 1.46 -13.18
C LEU A 120 -4.59 2.89 -13.27
N GLU A 121 -5.82 3.07 -13.73
CA GLU A 121 -6.50 4.37 -13.76
C GLU A 121 -6.64 4.95 -12.36
N SER A 122 -7.14 4.14 -11.40
CA SER A 122 -7.25 4.58 -10.00
C SER A 122 -5.88 4.90 -9.38
N LEU A 123 -4.81 4.19 -9.75
CA LEU A 123 -3.45 4.56 -9.33
C LEU A 123 -3.02 5.91 -9.88
N ALA A 124 -3.28 6.19 -11.15
CA ALA A 124 -2.95 7.46 -11.78
C ALA A 124 -3.75 8.63 -11.18
N GLU A 125 -4.99 8.39 -10.75
CA GLU A 125 -5.81 9.38 -10.04
C GLU A 125 -5.27 9.68 -8.63
N LEU A 126 -4.91 8.65 -7.87
CA LEU A 126 -4.32 8.81 -6.54
C LEU A 126 -2.99 9.58 -6.59
N GLU A 127 -2.17 9.36 -7.62
CA GLU A 127 -0.93 10.12 -7.80
C GLU A 127 -1.17 11.61 -8.08
N LYS A 128 -2.28 11.97 -8.75
CA LYS A 128 -2.67 13.38 -8.95
C LYS A 128 -3.25 14.01 -7.69
N ALA A 129 -3.94 13.22 -6.86
CA ALA A 129 -4.54 13.71 -5.62
C ALA A 129 -3.51 13.93 -4.51
N GLY A 130 -2.46 13.11 -4.44
CA GLY A 130 -1.37 13.25 -3.45
C GLY A 130 -0.37 14.35 -3.75
N SER A 131 -0.44 15.01 -4.92
CA SER A 131 0.30 16.25 -5.17
C SER A 131 -0.46 17.44 -4.58
N ASP A 132 -0.36 17.59 -3.26
CA ASP A 132 -0.80 18.79 -2.51
C ASP A 132 0.06 20.04 -2.80
N ASP A 133 0.61 20.15 -4.01
CA ASP A 133 1.11 21.41 -4.58
C ASP A 133 -0.01 22.17 -5.33
N THR A 134 -1.27 21.82 -5.03
CA THR A 134 -2.46 22.55 -5.45
C THR A 134 -2.91 23.57 -4.40
N ALA A 135 -1.96 24.16 -3.65
CA ALA A 135 -2.14 25.53 -3.23
C ALA A 135 -2.24 26.36 -4.52
N LEU A 136 -3.48 26.46 -5.04
CA LEU A 136 -3.86 26.95 -6.35
C LEU A 136 -2.92 28.08 -6.75
N PRO A 137 -2.33 28.08 -7.95
CA PRO A 137 -1.41 29.13 -8.39
C PRO A 137 -1.89 30.54 -8.03
N PHE A 138 -3.21 30.75 -8.05
CA PHE A 138 -3.91 31.93 -7.54
C PHE A 138 -3.71 32.25 -6.04
N TYR A 139 -3.87 31.29 -5.13
CA TYR A 139 -3.59 31.48 -3.69
C TYR A 139 -2.10 31.79 -3.46
N SER A 140 -1.20 31.09 -4.17
CA SER A 140 0.23 31.38 -4.09
C SER A 140 0.57 32.79 -4.58
N ALA A 141 -0.11 33.25 -5.64
CA ALA A 141 0.03 34.59 -6.21
C ALA A 141 -0.52 35.65 -5.24
N LEU A 142 -1.71 35.45 -4.68
CA LEU A 142 -2.30 36.34 -3.68
C LEU A 142 -1.41 36.50 -2.45
N ARG A 143 -0.85 35.41 -1.90
CA ARG A 143 0.05 35.47 -0.75
C ARG A 143 1.32 36.28 -1.09
N LYS A 144 1.88 36.08 -2.29
CA LYS A 144 3.05 36.84 -2.76
C LYS A 144 2.73 38.33 -2.94
N SER A 145 1.56 38.66 -3.47
CA SER A 145 1.11 40.05 -3.61
C SER A 145 0.91 40.73 -2.26
N ALA A 146 0.30 40.05 -1.28
CA ALA A 146 0.11 40.60 0.06
C ALA A 146 1.45 40.87 0.78
N ALA A 147 2.39 39.92 0.73
CA ALA A 147 3.71 40.07 1.33
C ALA A 147 4.53 41.21 0.69
N ALA A 148 4.36 41.46 -0.61
CA ALA A 148 5.04 42.56 -1.30
C ALA A 148 4.54 43.95 -0.86
N LEU A 149 3.28 44.06 -0.42
CA LEU A 149 2.68 45.32 0.05
C LEU A 149 3.13 45.68 1.47
N GLU A 150 3.38 44.70 2.33
CA GLU A 150 3.89 44.92 3.70
C GLU A 150 5.30 45.54 3.69
N ILE A 151 6.15 45.20 2.71
CA ILE A 151 7.51 45.73 2.59
C ILE A 151 7.52 47.20 2.15
N THR A 152 6.48 47.66 1.46
CA THR A 152 6.40 49.04 0.95
C THR A 152 5.78 50.05 1.91
N GLY A 153 5.35 49.60 3.10
CA GLY A 153 4.64 50.44 4.08
C GLY A 153 5.51 51.14 5.13
N GLU A 154 6.81 50.86 5.20
CA GLU A 154 7.68 51.35 6.30
C GLU A 154 8.64 52.51 5.92
N ASP A 155 8.74 52.93 4.66
CA ASP A 155 9.71 53.95 4.22
C ASP A 155 9.11 55.35 3.97
N GLY A 156 8.00 55.70 4.63
CA GLY A 156 7.17 56.85 4.25
C GLY A 156 7.01 58.00 5.24
N ASP A 157 7.64 58.00 6.43
CA ASP A 157 7.50 59.15 7.34
C ASP A 157 8.73 59.35 8.26
N SER A 158 9.71 60.10 7.76
CA SER A 158 10.53 61.00 8.58
C SER A 158 11.39 61.85 7.66
N ASP A 159 11.00 63.12 7.48
CA ASP A 159 11.89 64.27 7.67
C ASP A 159 11.14 65.56 7.29
N GLU A 160 10.31 66.06 8.22
CA GLU A 160 10.10 67.50 8.38
C GLU A 160 10.90 67.96 9.61
N ALA A 161 12.04 68.61 9.38
CA ALA A 161 12.68 69.56 10.29
C ALA A 161 13.65 70.48 9.52
#